data_AF-A0A377CVG1-F1
#
_entry.id   AF-A0A377CVG1-F1
#
_cell.length_a   1.000
_cell.length_b   1.000
_cell.length_c   1.000
_cell.angle_alpha   90.00
_cell.angle_beta   90.00
_cell.angle_gamma   90.00
#
_symmetry.space_group_name_H-M   'P 1'
#
loop_
_entity.id
_entity.type
_entity.pdbx_description
1 polymer ?
#
loop_
_entity_poly.entity_id
_entity_poly.type
_entity_poly.pdbx_seq_one_letter_code
_entity_poly.pdbx_strand_id
1 'polypeptide(L)'
;MDLTREKWLPVVLTNGERTKISLVDLLNDSIHDVAWPRADFQGAAWEMLIGLLTVTVPPKDDEDWEEVWDEGIEPRYGRRHYKKSRQFCSLVRKTFISAKFEPLDSEYGSISGLLIDAPGGNTLKLNKDHFVKRGVVEHICPHCAAIALYIIQTNSPAGGAGYRVGMRGGGPQTTLVVPQEEAKYPLWKKLWLNVLPQTKMPALADFPLIFPWIAPTITSDKKGNIVTPDNSHYLQAYWECHVELNWILLIQKMVYVIYAANIMKHYSCKCAAKIMVCSTTGGYTHFLPTGRR
;
A
#
# COMPACT_ATOMS: atom_id res chain seq x y z
N MET A 1 -2.89 1.92 15.73
CA MET A 1 -2.59 2.88 14.67
C MET A 1 -3.86 3.15 13.90
N ASP A 2 -4.29 4.41 13.84
CA ASP A 2 -5.49 4.80 13.09
C ASP A 2 -5.09 5.71 11.94
N LEU A 3 -4.94 5.13 10.74
CA LEU A 3 -4.49 5.83 9.54
C LEU A 3 -5.45 6.95 9.07
N THR A 4 -6.67 7.08 9.65
CA THR A 4 -7.58 8.21 9.36
C THR A 4 -7.19 9.52 10.01
N ARG A 5 -6.69 9.45 11.24
CA ARG A 5 -6.60 10.60 12.17
C ARG A 5 -5.17 10.79 12.64
N GLU A 6 -4.44 9.70 12.73
CA GLU A 6 -3.02 9.73 13.01
C GLU A 6 -2.30 10.31 11.80
N LYS A 7 -1.45 11.31 12.04
CA LYS A 7 -0.56 11.86 11.02
C LYS A 7 0.58 10.88 10.80
N TRP A 8 0.49 10.11 9.73
CA TRP A 8 1.40 9.00 9.47
C TRP A 8 2.12 9.10 8.13
N LEU A 9 1.44 9.60 7.10
CA LEU A 9 1.96 9.67 5.74
C LEU A 9 2.96 10.83 5.66
N PRO A 10 4.26 10.58 5.44
CA PRO A 10 5.24 11.64 5.30
C PRO A 10 5.02 12.36 3.97
N VAL A 11 5.03 13.69 4.02
CA VAL A 11 4.86 14.56 2.86
C VAL A 11 5.82 15.73 2.90
N VAL A 12 6.05 16.32 1.73
CA VAL A 12 6.67 17.63 1.56
C VAL A 12 5.60 18.61 1.10
N LEU A 13 5.52 19.75 1.76
CA LEU A 13 4.62 20.84 1.40
C LEU A 13 5.24 21.70 0.29
N THR A 14 4.43 22.54 -0.36
CA THR A 14 4.87 23.47 -1.42
C THR A 14 5.91 24.48 -0.94
N ASN A 15 5.94 24.79 0.37
CA ASN A 15 6.96 25.63 0.99
C ASN A 15 8.28 24.87 1.33
N GLY A 16 8.36 23.57 1.00
CA GLY A 16 9.50 22.70 1.30
C GLY A 16 9.51 22.05 2.68
N GLU A 17 8.55 22.39 3.56
CA GLU A 17 8.42 21.78 4.88
C GLU A 17 8.09 20.29 4.78
N ARG A 18 8.79 19.46 5.56
CA ARG A 18 8.48 18.03 5.69
C ARG A 18 7.64 17.79 6.93
N THR A 19 6.46 17.23 6.74
CA THR A 19 5.52 16.93 7.82
C THR A 19 4.84 15.59 7.60
N LYS A 20 3.91 15.24 8.49
CA LYS A 20 3.03 14.07 8.33
C LYS A 20 1.59 14.51 8.25
N ILE A 21 0.83 13.82 7.40
CA ILE A 21 -0.60 14.04 7.24
C ILE A 21 -1.39 12.77 7.51
N SER A 22 -2.69 12.93 7.72
CA SER A 22 -3.64 11.83 7.67
C SER A 22 -4.12 11.61 6.23
N LEU A 23 -4.75 10.47 5.94
CA LEU A 23 -5.34 10.22 4.61
C LEU A 23 -6.53 11.15 4.29
N VAL A 24 -7.15 11.75 5.33
CA VAL A 24 -8.23 12.73 5.14
C VAL A 24 -7.69 14.03 4.57
N ASP A 25 -6.45 14.41 4.93
CA ASP A 25 -5.82 15.65 4.49
C ASP A 25 -5.19 15.54 3.09
N LEU A 26 -5.28 14.38 2.43
CA LEU A 26 -4.62 14.07 1.15
C LEU A 26 -4.95 15.07 0.03
N LEU A 27 -6.16 15.62 0.04
CA LEU A 27 -6.67 16.51 -1.01
C LEU A 27 -6.25 17.98 -0.84
N ASN A 28 -5.33 18.26 0.09
CA ASN A 28 -4.85 19.62 0.35
C ASN A 28 -3.84 20.08 -0.72
N ASP A 29 -4.12 21.24 -1.33
CA ASP A 29 -3.27 21.87 -2.36
C ASP A 29 -1.88 22.27 -1.89
N SER A 30 -1.67 22.38 -0.57
CA SER A 30 -0.35 22.69 0.01
C SER A 30 0.60 21.50 -0.02
N ILE A 31 0.12 20.29 -0.32
CA ILE A 31 0.95 19.08 -0.36
C ILE A 31 1.58 18.96 -1.74
N HIS A 32 2.90 19.00 -1.82
CA HIS A 32 3.63 18.86 -3.08
C HIS A 32 3.85 17.40 -3.47
N ASP A 33 4.32 16.56 -2.54
CA ASP A 33 4.52 15.12 -2.78
C ASP A 33 4.61 14.34 -1.45
N VAL A 34 4.54 13.01 -1.52
CA VAL A 34 4.96 12.14 -0.41
C VAL A 34 6.48 12.22 -0.22
N ALA A 35 6.97 11.94 0.98
CA ALA A 35 8.37 12.16 1.36
C ALA A 35 8.98 10.91 2.00
N TRP A 36 8.85 9.77 1.32
CA TRP A 36 9.47 8.54 1.80
C TRP A 36 10.98 8.54 1.52
N PRO A 37 11.81 7.97 2.42
CA PRO A 37 13.26 7.98 2.27
C PRO A 37 13.77 6.96 1.23
N ARG A 38 12.91 6.03 0.75
CA ARG A 38 13.26 5.03 -0.26
C ARG A 38 12.35 5.17 -1.48
N ALA A 39 12.91 4.94 -2.67
CA ALA A 39 12.18 5.07 -3.94
C ALA A 39 11.07 4.03 -4.12
N ASP A 40 11.28 2.80 -3.65
CA ASP A 40 10.25 1.75 -3.64
C ASP A 40 9.07 2.13 -2.74
N PHE A 41 9.33 2.80 -1.61
CA PHE A 41 8.28 3.36 -0.75
C PHE A 41 7.57 4.56 -1.39
N GLN A 42 8.30 5.41 -2.11
CA GLN A 42 7.71 6.54 -2.83
C GLN A 42 6.71 6.06 -3.88
N GLY A 43 7.11 5.14 -4.75
CA GLY A 43 6.26 4.61 -5.82
C GLY A 43 5.08 3.80 -5.29
N ALA A 44 5.32 2.95 -4.29
CA ALA A 44 4.25 2.16 -3.70
C ALA A 44 3.24 3.02 -2.91
N ALA A 45 3.68 4.11 -2.28
CA ALA A 45 2.77 5.06 -1.67
C ALA A 45 1.88 5.73 -2.73
N TRP A 46 2.42 6.14 -3.89
CA TRP A 46 1.60 6.65 -4.99
C TRP A 46 0.58 5.62 -5.46
N GLU A 47 1.00 4.38 -5.70
CA GLU A 47 0.11 3.29 -6.14
C GLU A 47 -1.04 3.05 -5.14
N MET A 48 -0.72 3.00 -3.84
CA MET A 48 -1.69 2.85 -2.76
C MET A 48 -2.68 4.03 -2.71
N LEU A 49 -2.18 5.27 -2.87
CA LEU A 49 -3.00 6.48 -2.83
C LEU A 49 -3.90 6.60 -4.07
N ILE A 50 -3.43 6.20 -5.25
CA ILE A 50 -4.26 6.09 -6.46
C ILE A 50 -5.37 5.07 -6.23
N GLY A 51 -5.05 3.89 -5.70
CA GLY A 51 -6.04 2.88 -5.34
C GLY A 51 -7.07 3.40 -4.34
N LEU A 52 -6.63 4.23 -3.38
CA LEU A 52 -7.50 4.87 -2.41
C LEU A 52 -8.48 5.84 -3.07
N LEU A 53 -7.98 6.78 -3.88
CA LEU A 53 -8.81 7.74 -4.61
C LEU A 53 -9.81 7.03 -5.53
N THR A 54 -9.34 5.98 -6.21
CA THR A 54 -10.13 5.14 -7.10
C THR A 54 -11.29 4.45 -6.36
N VAL A 55 -11.16 4.12 -5.07
CA VAL A 55 -12.27 3.54 -4.29
C VAL A 55 -13.16 4.61 -3.64
N THR A 56 -12.58 5.72 -3.17
CA THR A 56 -13.31 6.70 -2.35
C THR A 56 -14.05 7.73 -3.21
N VAL A 57 -13.39 8.24 -4.25
CA VAL A 57 -13.84 9.35 -5.09
C VAL A 57 -13.53 9.13 -6.57
N PRO A 58 -13.86 7.97 -7.17
CA PRO A 58 -13.69 7.81 -8.61
C PRO A 58 -14.58 8.80 -9.37
N PRO A 59 -14.07 9.41 -10.45
CA PRO A 59 -14.88 10.20 -11.37
C PRO A 59 -15.89 9.29 -12.05
N LYS A 60 -17.04 9.84 -12.45
CA LYS A 60 -18.11 9.08 -13.10
C LYS A 60 -17.79 8.79 -14.58
N ASP A 61 -17.22 9.77 -15.25
CA ASP A 61 -16.93 9.82 -16.67
C ASP A 61 -15.72 10.75 -16.91
N ASP A 62 -15.32 10.91 -18.18
CA ASP A 62 -14.20 11.76 -18.54
C ASP A 62 -14.49 13.26 -18.28
N GLU A 63 -15.76 13.70 -18.37
CA GLU A 63 -16.17 15.09 -18.09
C GLU A 63 -15.98 15.43 -16.61
N ASP A 64 -16.44 14.57 -15.69
CA ASP A 64 -16.24 14.73 -14.25
C ASP A 64 -14.75 14.61 -13.87
N TRP A 65 -13.97 13.84 -14.64
CA TRP A 65 -12.52 13.80 -14.48
C TRP A 65 -11.85 15.14 -14.83
N GLU A 66 -12.20 15.72 -15.97
CA GLU A 66 -11.66 17.00 -16.47
C GLU A 66 -12.06 18.17 -15.56
N GLU A 67 -13.31 18.19 -15.11
CA GLU A 67 -13.80 19.25 -14.25
C GLU A 67 -13.10 19.26 -12.88
N VAL A 68 -12.81 18.09 -12.29
CA VAL A 68 -11.99 18.00 -11.07
C VAL A 68 -10.56 18.47 -11.32
N TRP A 69 -10.00 18.15 -12.49
CA TRP A 69 -8.66 18.59 -12.86
C TRP A 69 -8.57 20.12 -12.95
N ASP A 70 -9.57 20.78 -13.51
CA ASP A 70 -9.60 22.24 -13.69
C ASP A 70 -10.04 22.99 -12.43
N GLU A 71 -11.18 22.61 -11.85
CA GLU A 71 -11.84 23.36 -10.77
C GLU A 71 -11.38 22.95 -9.36
N GLY A 72 -10.77 21.77 -9.21
CA GLY A 72 -10.34 21.23 -7.93
C GLY A 72 -11.26 20.15 -7.35
N ILE A 73 -10.68 19.28 -6.53
CA ILE A 73 -11.39 18.10 -5.97
C ILE A 73 -12.23 18.41 -4.72
N GLU A 74 -11.83 19.39 -3.91
CA GLU A 74 -12.46 19.68 -2.61
C GLU A 74 -13.92 20.16 -2.72
N PRO A 75 -14.30 21.08 -3.64
CA PRO A 75 -15.68 21.58 -3.76
C PRO A 75 -16.71 20.47 -4.05
N ARG A 76 -16.32 19.45 -4.81
CA ARG A 76 -17.21 18.37 -5.28
C ARG A 76 -17.14 17.13 -4.40
N TYR A 77 -15.94 16.79 -3.96
CA TYR A 77 -15.67 15.49 -3.36
C TYR A 77 -15.24 15.54 -1.90
N GLY A 78 -14.95 16.71 -1.31
CA GLY A 78 -14.41 16.83 0.06
C GLY A 78 -15.20 16.03 1.10
N ARG A 79 -16.54 16.21 1.16
CA ARG A 79 -17.40 15.45 2.10
C ARG A 79 -17.45 13.95 1.81
N ARG A 80 -17.42 13.56 0.53
CA ARG A 80 -17.49 12.17 0.09
C ARG A 80 -16.17 11.45 0.37
N HIS A 81 -15.05 12.07 0.00
CA HIS A 81 -13.69 11.66 0.36
C HIS A 81 -13.60 11.47 1.86
N TYR A 82 -13.95 12.47 2.65
CA TYR A 82 -13.94 12.39 4.10
C TYR A 82 -14.72 11.16 4.62
N LYS A 83 -15.97 10.97 4.17
CA LYS A 83 -16.81 9.86 4.63
C LYS A 83 -16.25 8.50 4.21
N LYS A 84 -15.86 8.33 2.95
CA LYS A 84 -15.38 7.05 2.39
C LYS A 84 -13.96 6.72 2.85
N SER A 85 -13.06 7.70 2.94
CA SER A 85 -11.73 7.54 3.54
C SER A 85 -11.84 7.12 5.01
N ARG A 86 -12.80 7.68 5.75
CA ARG A 86 -13.11 7.19 7.11
C ARG A 86 -13.63 5.76 7.13
N GLN A 87 -14.50 5.38 6.20
CA GLN A 87 -14.99 4.00 6.09
C GLN A 87 -13.86 3.03 5.74
N PHE A 88 -13.09 3.32 4.69
CA PHE A 88 -11.89 2.57 4.29
C PHE A 88 -10.95 2.37 5.48
N CYS A 89 -10.56 3.45 6.13
CA CYS A 89 -9.63 3.38 7.24
C CYS A 89 -10.23 2.69 8.48
N SER A 90 -11.56 2.76 8.70
CA SER A 90 -12.23 1.99 9.76
C SER A 90 -12.17 0.49 9.48
N LEU A 91 -12.13 0.08 8.22
CA LEU A 91 -11.98 -1.32 7.82
C LEU A 91 -10.52 -1.76 7.99
N VAL A 92 -9.59 -0.90 7.59
CA VAL A 92 -8.15 -0.98 7.88
C VAL A 92 -7.85 -1.07 9.38
N ARG A 93 -8.67 -0.45 10.25
CA ARG A 93 -8.49 -0.46 11.72
C ARG A 93 -8.52 -1.86 12.33
N LYS A 94 -9.11 -2.85 11.65
CA LYS A 94 -9.16 -4.23 12.12
C LYS A 94 -7.91 -5.04 11.74
N THR A 95 -7.32 -4.77 10.58
CA THR A 95 -6.19 -5.50 9.99
C THR A 95 -5.62 -4.67 8.83
N PHE A 96 -4.73 -3.69 9.05
CA PHE A 96 -4.13 -3.01 7.90
C PHE A 96 -3.26 -4.02 7.16
N ILE A 97 -3.54 -4.21 5.85
CA ILE A 97 -2.70 -5.00 4.94
C ILE A 97 -2.40 -6.38 5.53
N SER A 98 -3.48 -7.14 5.73
CA SER A 98 -3.43 -8.59 5.97
C SER A 98 -2.70 -9.04 7.24
N ALA A 99 -2.51 -8.10 8.17
CA ALA A 99 -1.97 -8.42 9.47
C ALA A 99 -3.08 -8.97 10.40
N LYS A 100 -3.08 -10.27 10.69
CA LYS A 100 -3.94 -10.85 11.73
C LYS A 100 -3.25 -10.76 13.10
N PHE A 101 -4.04 -10.70 14.16
CA PHE A 101 -3.55 -10.75 15.53
C PHE A 101 -3.51 -12.18 16.10
N GLU A 102 -4.00 -13.17 15.34
CA GLU A 102 -4.06 -14.58 15.76
C GLU A 102 -2.74 -15.30 15.48
N PRO A 103 -2.20 -16.09 16.44
CA PRO A 103 -0.93 -16.82 16.30
C PRO A 103 -0.83 -17.57 14.97
N LEU A 104 0.23 -17.27 14.21
CA LEU A 104 0.54 -17.99 13.00
C LEU A 104 1.51 -19.12 13.32
N ASP A 105 1.22 -20.30 12.80
CA ASP A 105 2.11 -21.45 12.83
C ASP A 105 3.20 -21.27 11.76
N SER A 106 4.19 -20.42 12.08
CA SER A 106 5.29 -20.03 11.19
C SER A 106 6.50 -19.59 12.01
N GLU A 107 7.71 -19.81 11.50
CA GLU A 107 8.93 -19.26 12.10
C GLU A 107 8.96 -17.73 12.03
N TYR A 108 9.57 -17.10 13.04
CA TYR A 108 9.76 -15.66 13.06
C TYR A 108 10.87 -15.25 12.08
N GLY A 109 10.54 -14.31 11.20
CA GLY A 109 11.50 -13.69 10.28
C GLY A 109 12.16 -12.45 10.88
N SER A 110 13.23 -11.98 10.23
CA SER A 110 13.77 -10.65 10.51
C SER A 110 12.83 -9.57 9.96
N ILE A 111 12.75 -8.43 10.64
CA ILE A 111 11.93 -7.30 10.18
C ILE A 111 12.43 -6.72 8.84
N SER A 112 13.74 -6.85 8.58
CA SER A 112 14.33 -6.50 7.29
C SER A 112 13.74 -7.33 6.15
N GLY A 113 13.26 -8.55 6.41
CA GLY A 113 12.58 -9.37 5.41
C GLY A 113 11.30 -8.76 4.85
N LEU A 114 10.81 -7.65 5.43
CA LEU A 114 9.74 -6.84 4.86
C LEU A 114 10.19 -5.93 3.70
N LEU A 115 11.49 -5.83 3.45
CA LEU A 115 12.06 -4.98 2.41
C LEU A 115 12.41 -5.83 1.19
N ILE A 116 12.08 -5.34 0.00
CA ILE A 116 12.25 -6.08 -1.27
C ILE A 116 13.72 -6.40 -1.60
N ASP A 117 14.65 -5.65 -1.04
CA ASP A 117 16.10 -5.80 -1.22
C ASP A 117 16.74 -6.71 -0.15
N ALA A 118 15.95 -7.20 0.82
CA ALA A 118 16.46 -8.09 1.84
C ALA A 118 16.74 -9.49 1.29
N PRO A 119 17.86 -10.11 1.70
CA PRO A 119 18.22 -11.42 1.20
C PRO A 119 17.26 -12.50 1.73
N GLY A 120 16.75 -13.33 0.83
CA GLY A 120 15.97 -14.51 1.20
C GLY A 120 16.79 -15.60 1.88
N GLY A 121 16.12 -16.62 2.43
CA GLY A 121 16.78 -17.69 3.20
C GLY A 121 17.90 -18.42 2.45
N ASN A 122 17.70 -18.73 1.16
CA ASN A 122 18.74 -19.36 0.35
C ASN A 122 19.90 -18.42 0.03
N THR A 123 19.62 -17.13 -0.19
CA THR A 123 20.65 -16.12 -0.43
C THR A 123 21.56 -16.01 0.79
N LEU A 124 20.98 -16.01 2.00
CA LEU A 124 21.73 -16.03 3.27
C LEU A 124 22.53 -17.33 3.46
N LYS A 125 21.89 -18.50 3.30
CA LYS A 125 22.53 -19.82 3.49
C LYS A 125 23.71 -20.04 2.56
N LEU A 126 23.61 -19.56 1.31
CA LEU A 126 24.63 -19.71 0.28
C LEU A 126 25.60 -18.52 0.22
N ASN A 127 25.47 -17.54 1.14
CA ASN A 127 26.26 -16.30 1.17
C ASN A 127 26.29 -15.56 -0.18
N LYS A 128 25.15 -15.49 -0.87
CA LYS A 128 25.01 -14.83 -2.18
C LYS A 128 24.67 -13.33 -2.07
N ASP A 129 24.55 -12.81 -0.87
CA ASP A 129 24.19 -11.43 -0.55
C ASP A 129 25.42 -10.52 -0.35
N HIS A 130 26.46 -10.70 -1.16
CA HIS A 130 27.76 -10.01 -1.00
C HIS A 130 27.68 -8.49 -0.92
N PHE A 131 26.68 -7.89 -1.57
CA PHE A 131 26.50 -6.42 -1.63
C PHE A 131 25.43 -5.91 -0.67
N VAL A 132 24.73 -6.79 0.05
CA VAL A 132 23.70 -6.38 0.99
C VAL A 132 24.29 -6.36 2.40
N LYS A 133 24.27 -5.19 3.03
CA LYS A 133 24.73 -5.05 4.41
C LYS A 133 23.68 -5.65 5.36
N ARG A 134 24.03 -6.77 5.99
CA ARG A 134 23.20 -7.41 7.02
C ARG A 134 23.10 -6.52 8.28
N GLY A 135 22.01 -6.64 9.02
CA GLY A 135 21.81 -5.93 10.30
C GLY A 135 21.56 -4.42 10.18
N VAL A 136 21.36 -3.88 8.98
CA VAL A 136 21.09 -2.43 8.80
C VAL A 136 19.69 -2.04 9.25
N VAL A 137 18.71 -2.93 9.09
CA VAL A 137 17.33 -2.69 9.49
C VAL A 137 16.90 -3.71 10.54
N GLU A 138 17.07 -3.34 11.81
CA GLU A 138 16.64 -4.13 12.96
C GLU A 138 15.30 -3.65 13.54
N HIS A 139 14.92 -2.42 13.20
CA HIS A 139 13.73 -1.75 13.70
C HIS A 139 13.06 -0.98 12.57
N ILE A 140 11.73 -0.95 12.59
CA ILE A 140 10.93 -0.20 11.61
C ILE A 140 9.77 0.47 12.35
N CYS A 141 9.45 1.70 11.95
CA CYS A 141 8.27 2.37 12.49
C CYS A 141 7.00 1.66 11.99
N PRO A 142 5.90 1.57 12.76
CA PRO A 142 4.74 0.82 12.27
C PRO A 142 4.07 1.45 11.03
N HIS A 143 4.24 2.75 10.77
CA HIS A 143 3.84 3.39 9.50
C HIS A 143 4.71 2.93 8.31
N CYS A 144 5.99 2.71 8.57
CA CYS A 144 6.96 2.25 7.60
C CYS A 144 6.72 0.77 7.30
N ALA A 145 6.42 -0.03 8.32
CA ALA A 145 5.98 -1.42 8.16
C ALA A 145 4.72 -1.51 7.31
N ALA A 146 3.73 -0.65 7.56
CA ALA A 146 2.48 -0.60 6.80
C ALA A 146 2.73 -0.48 5.29
N ILE A 147 3.61 0.43 4.86
CA ILE A 147 4.00 0.55 3.43
C ILE A 147 4.88 -0.60 2.97
N ALA A 148 5.81 -1.09 3.79
CA ALA A 148 6.63 -2.25 3.46
C ALA A 148 5.76 -3.49 3.15
N LEU A 149 4.68 -3.69 3.91
CA LEU A 149 3.71 -4.75 3.67
C LEU A 149 2.96 -4.54 2.35
N TYR A 150 2.54 -3.31 2.07
CA TYR A 150 1.91 -2.98 0.80
C TYR A 150 2.84 -3.34 -0.37
N ILE A 151 4.09 -2.85 -0.33
CA ILE A 151 5.12 -3.13 -1.34
C ILE A 151 5.29 -4.63 -1.52
N ILE A 152 5.39 -5.40 -0.43
CA ILE A 152 5.64 -6.82 -0.57
C ILE A 152 4.51 -7.51 -1.31
N GLN A 153 3.28 -7.10 -1.06
CA GLN A 153 2.10 -7.70 -1.65
C GLN A 153 1.95 -7.34 -3.13
N THR A 154 2.28 -6.10 -3.49
CA THR A 154 2.01 -5.59 -4.83
C THR A 154 3.21 -5.65 -5.78
N ASN A 155 4.43 -5.55 -5.25
CA ASN A 155 5.66 -5.29 -6.02
C ASN A 155 6.80 -6.31 -5.78
N SER A 156 6.65 -7.29 -4.87
CA SER A 156 7.75 -8.23 -4.58
C SER A 156 8.17 -9.06 -5.79
N PRO A 157 9.47 -9.38 -5.91
CA PRO A 157 9.95 -10.43 -6.80
C PRO A 157 9.47 -11.81 -6.34
N ALA A 158 9.60 -12.82 -7.21
CA ALA A 158 9.29 -14.20 -6.85
C ALA A 158 10.26 -14.71 -5.76
N GLY A 159 9.71 -15.05 -4.58
CA GLY A 159 10.47 -15.48 -3.40
C GLY A 159 10.85 -16.97 -3.34
N GLY A 160 10.62 -17.73 -4.41
CA GLY A 160 10.85 -19.19 -4.45
C GLY A 160 9.67 -20.02 -3.93
N ALA A 161 9.90 -21.30 -3.68
CA ALA A 161 8.84 -22.25 -3.29
C ALA A 161 8.14 -21.80 -2.01
N GLY A 162 6.80 -21.73 -2.05
CA GLY A 162 5.97 -21.26 -0.94
C GLY A 162 5.58 -19.79 -1.02
N TYR A 163 6.34 -18.94 -1.72
CA TYR A 163 6.03 -17.52 -1.92
C TYR A 163 5.25 -17.29 -3.22
N ARG A 164 4.03 -16.74 -3.12
CA ARG A 164 3.25 -16.30 -4.27
C ARG A 164 3.56 -14.84 -4.58
N VAL A 165 3.50 -14.53 -5.87
CA VAL A 165 3.63 -13.16 -6.39
C VAL A 165 2.25 -12.55 -6.58
N GLY A 166 2.19 -11.24 -6.71
CA GLY A 166 0.98 -10.48 -6.99
C GLY A 166 0.29 -10.87 -8.30
N MET A 167 -0.90 -10.33 -8.56
CA MET A 167 -1.67 -10.61 -9.79
C MET A 167 -0.96 -10.07 -11.03
N ARG A 168 -0.06 -9.09 -10.86
CA ARG A 168 0.82 -8.59 -11.92
C ARG A 168 2.11 -9.42 -12.13
N GLY A 169 2.26 -10.53 -11.41
CA GLY A 169 3.47 -11.35 -11.45
C GLY A 169 4.56 -10.87 -10.48
N GLY A 170 5.76 -11.47 -10.60
CA GLY A 170 6.89 -11.16 -9.72
C GLY A 170 7.69 -9.97 -10.20
N GLY A 171 7.84 -8.95 -9.36
CA GLY A 171 8.58 -7.72 -9.68
C GLY A 171 7.96 -6.91 -10.82
N PRO A 172 6.66 -6.56 -10.75
CA PRO A 172 6.00 -5.78 -11.80
C PRO A 172 6.60 -4.37 -11.92
N GLN A 173 6.53 -3.81 -13.11
CA GLN A 173 6.90 -2.41 -13.36
C GLN A 173 5.63 -1.54 -13.36
N THR A 174 5.57 -0.60 -12.42
CA THR A 174 4.51 0.42 -12.37
C THR A 174 4.90 1.63 -13.21
N THR A 175 4.01 2.04 -14.12
CA THR A 175 4.16 3.26 -14.91
C THR A 175 3.03 4.22 -14.55
N LEU A 176 3.37 5.48 -14.30
CA LEU A 176 2.42 6.52 -13.89
C LEU A 176 2.51 7.72 -14.84
N VAL A 177 1.37 8.33 -15.12
CA VAL A 177 1.29 9.60 -15.82
C VAL A 177 1.54 10.73 -14.82
N VAL A 178 2.42 11.64 -15.19
CA VAL A 178 2.74 12.85 -14.40
C VAL A 178 2.65 14.08 -15.30
N PRO A 179 2.31 15.26 -14.76
CA PRO A 179 2.31 16.49 -15.56
C PRO A 179 3.76 16.89 -15.90
N GLN A 180 3.97 17.48 -17.08
CA GLN A 180 5.30 17.88 -17.55
C GLN A 180 6.01 18.81 -16.55
N GLU A 181 5.27 19.75 -15.98
CA GLU A 181 5.77 20.68 -14.98
C GLU A 181 5.34 20.26 -13.57
N GLU A 182 5.80 19.08 -13.16
CA GLU A 182 5.35 18.40 -11.93
C GLU A 182 5.36 19.30 -10.69
N ALA A 183 6.37 20.16 -10.56
CA ALA A 183 6.53 21.08 -9.43
C ALA A 183 5.39 22.11 -9.27
N LYS A 184 4.62 22.37 -10.33
CA LYS A 184 3.48 23.30 -10.31
C LYS A 184 2.21 22.70 -9.71
N TYR A 185 2.15 21.38 -9.56
CA TYR A 185 0.92 20.68 -9.21
C TYR A 185 1.00 20.09 -7.80
N PRO A 186 -0.09 20.15 -7.02
CA PRO A 186 -0.17 19.44 -5.75
C PRO A 186 -0.24 17.92 -5.96
N LEU A 187 0.12 17.17 -4.92
CA LEU A 187 0.15 15.71 -4.93
C LEU A 187 -1.15 15.11 -5.48
N TRP A 188 -2.31 15.58 -5.01
CA TRP A 188 -3.58 14.99 -5.42
C TRP A 188 -3.85 15.14 -6.93
N LYS A 189 -3.44 16.25 -7.57
CA LYS A 189 -3.57 16.41 -9.03
C LYS A 189 -2.67 15.42 -9.77
N LYS A 190 -1.44 15.21 -9.29
CA LYS A 190 -0.52 14.22 -9.87
C LYS A 190 -1.11 12.80 -9.78
N LEU A 191 -1.70 12.46 -8.64
CA LEU A 191 -2.38 11.17 -8.44
C LEU A 191 -3.63 11.06 -9.34
N TRP A 192 -4.40 12.14 -9.50
CA TRP A 192 -5.65 12.19 -10.28
C TRP A 192 -5.47 11.80 -11.75
N LEU A 193 -4.32 12.11 -12.35
CA LEU A 193 -3.96 11.66 -13.71
C LEU A 193 -3.96 10.14 -13.88
N ASN A 194 -3.90 9.41 -12.78
CA ASN A 194 -3.88 7.96 -12.76
C ASN A 194 -5.18 7.34 -12.22
N VAL A 195 -6.17 8.17 -11.86
CA VAL A 195 -7.49 7.72 -11.42
C VAL A 195 -8.41 7.60 -12.63
N LEU A 196 -8.91 6.40 -12.89
CA LEU A 196 -9.82 6.17 -14.01
C LEU A 196 -11.28 6.40 -13.63
N PRO A 197 -12.10 6.91 -14.58
CA PRO A 197 -13.54 6.95 -14.42
C PRO A 197 -14.14 5.59 -14.13
N GLN A 198 -15.15 5.57 -13.27
CA GLN A 198 -15.93 4.38 -12.95
C GLN A 198 -17.42 4.64 -13.14
N THR A 199 -18.02 3.84 -14.00
CA THR A 199 -19.48 3.88 -14.26
C THR A 199 -20.30 3.59 -13.00
N LYS A 200 -19.76 2.80 -12.07
CA LYS A 200 -20.41 2.45 -10.81
C LYS A 200 -19.44 2.58 -9.64
N MET A 201 -19.84 3.38 -8.66
CA MET A 201 -19.10 3.51 -7.42
C MET A 201 -19.20 2.25 -6.56
N PRO A 202 -18.09 1.83 -5.92
CA PRO A 202 -18.12 0.73 -4.97
C PRO A 202 -19.08 0.99 -3.79
N ALA A 203 -20.03 0.08 -3.61
CA ALA A 203 -20.90 0.06 -2.44
C ALA A 203 -20.17 -0.55 -1.24
N LEU A 204 -20.70 -0.36 -0.03
CA LEU A 204 -20.14 -0.99 1.17
C LEU A 204 -20.15 -2.52 1.10
N ALA A 205 -21.11 -3.10 0.38
CA ALA A 205 -21.22 -4.53 0.18
C ALA A 205 -20.10 -5.10 -0.73
N ASP A 206 -19.47 -4.25 -1.56
CA ASP A 206 -18.39 -4.66 -2.45
C ASP A 206 -17.03 -4.69 -1.73
N PHE A 207 -16.92 -4.02 -0.59
CA PHE A 207 -15.66 -3.88 0.15
C PHE A 207 -14.99 -5.21 0.52
N PRO A 208 -15.71 -6.28 0.91
CA PRO A 208 -15.10 -7.59 1.15
C PRO A 208 -14.45 -8.22 -0.09
N LEU A 209 -14.90 -7.83 -1.29
CA LEU A 209 -14.33 -8.27 -2.57
C LEU A 209 -13.21 -7.35 -3.07
N ILE A 210 -13.09 -6.15 -2.52
CA ILE A 210 -12.04 -5.17 -2.85
C ILE A 210 -10.85 -5.29 -1.90
N PHE A 211 -11.13 -5.48 -0.60
CA PHE A 211 -10.14 -5.50 0.47
C PHE A 211 -10.04 -6.91 1.06
N PRO A 212 -9.11 -7.75 0.58
CA PRO A 212 -9.07 -9.18 0.91
C PRO A 212 -8.86 -9.47 2.42
N TRP A 213 -8.35 -8.52 3.20
CA TRP A 213 -8.15 -8.67 4.65
C TRP A 213 -9.40 -8.47 5.50
N ILE A 214 -10.54 -8.06 4.91
CA ILE A 214 -11.80 -7.87 5.66
C ILE A 214 -12.76 -9.05 5.52
N ALA A 215 -12.44 -10.00 4.64
CA ALA A 215 -13.14 -11.26 4.44
C ALA A 215 -12.26 -12.45 4.90
N PRO A 216 -12.83 -13.64 5.14
CA PRO A 216 -12.05 -14.85 5.33
C PRO A 216 -11.13 -15.09 4.14
N THR A 217 -9.84 -15.34 4.40
CA THR A 217 -8.87 -15.52 3.33
C THR A 217 -9.14 -16.81 2.56
N ILE A 218 -9.16 -16.72 1.23
CA ILE A 218 -9.26 -17.86 0.32
C ILE A 218 -7.85 -18.45 0.13
N THR A 219 -7.63 -19.65 0.65
CA THR A 219 -6.38 -20.40 0.45
C THR A 219 -6.53 -21.47 -0.63
N SER A 220 -5.50 -21.59 -1.47
CA SER A 220 -5.40 -22.55 -2.58
C SER A 220 -4.92 -23.94 -2.17
N ASP A 221 -4.76 -24.17 -0.86
CA ASP A 221 -4.40 -25.46 -0.28
C ASP A 221 -5.47 -26.54 -0.58
N LYS A 222 -6.70 -26.10 -0.87
CA LYS A 222 -7.83 -26.95 -1.28
C LYS A 222 -8.11 -26.77 -2.78
N LYS A 223 -8.23 -27.87 -3.52
CA LYS A 223 -8.62 -27.86 -4.94
C LYS A 223 -9.95 -27.10 -5.12
N GLY A 224 -9.98 -26.14 -6.04
CA GLY A 224 -11.16 -25.33 -6.39
C GLY A 224 -11.22 -23.94 -5.75
N ASN A 225 -10.37 -23.63 -4.77
CA ASN A 225 -10.29 -22.31 -4.15
C ASN A 225 -9.34 -21.40 -4.93
N ILE A 226 -9.86 -20.78 -5.99
CA ILE A 226 -9.13 -19.88 -6.87
C ILE A 226 -9.85 -18.54 -6.91
N VAL A 227 -9.10 -17.46 -6.82
CA VAL A 227 -9.63 -16.11 -7.01
C VAL A 227 -9.64 -15.81 -8.51
N THR A 228 -10.82 -15.54 -9.05
CA THR A 228 -11.07 -15.24 -10.47
C THR A 228 -11.82 -13.92 -10.59
N PRO A 229 -11.82 -13.29 -11.77
CA PRO A 229 -12.62 -12.07 -11.99
C PRO A 229 -14.11 -12.24 -11.67
N ASP A 230 -14.63 -13.48 -11.63
CA ASP A 230 -16.02 -13.77 -11.29
C ASP A 230 -16.31 -13.71 -9.77
N ASN A 231 -15.29 -13.89 -8.93
CA ASN A 231 -15.44 -13.93 -7.47
C ASN A 231 -14.60 -12.88 -6.71
N SER A 232 -14.06 -11.91 -7.45
CA SER A 232 -13.32 -10.75 -6.91
C SER A 232 -13.80 -9.47 -7.56
N HIS A 233 -13.58 -8.34 -6.88
CA HIS A 233 -13.83 -7.04 -7.49
C HIS A 233 -12.58 -6.61 -8.27
N TYR A 234 -12.74 -5.99 -9.44
CA TYR A 234 -11.59 -5.53 -10.25
C TYR A 234 -10.65 -4.60 -9.48
N LEU A 235 -11.19 -3.77 -8.58
CA LEU A 235 -10.39 -2.89 -7.69
C LEU A 235 -9.54 -3.62 -6.66
N GLN A 236 -9.71 -4.93 -6.45
CA GLN A 236 -8.80 -5.74 -5.64
C GLN A 236 -7.36 -5.69 -6.18
N ALA A 237 -7.18 -5.37 -7.47
CA ALA A 237 -5.87 -5.16 -8.10
C ALA A 237 -4.96 -4.17 -7.36
N TYR A 238 -5.53 -3.15 -6.71
CA TYR A 238 -4.76 -2.19 -5.92
C TYR A 238 -4.38 -2.69 -4.52
N TRP A 239 -4.98 -3.79 -4.07
CA TRP A 239 -5.03 -4.21 -2.66
C TRP A 239 -4.75 -5.71 -2.49
N GLU A 240 -3.94 -6.26 -3.39
CA GLU A 240 -3.58 -7.67 -3.42
C GLU A 240 -3.14 -8.19 -2.06
N CYS A 241 -3.48 -9.44 -1.73
CA CYS A 241 -3.07 -10.06 -0.48
C CYS A 241 -2.73 -11.53 -0.74
N HIS A 242 -1.42 -11.83 -0.79
CA HIS A 242 -0.91 -13.18 -0.94
C HIS A 242 -0.03 -13.62 0.26
N VAL A 243 0.09 -12.79 1.30
CA VAL A 243 0.89 -13.08 2.50
C VAL A 243 0.10 -12.70 3.74
N GLU A 244 -0.04 -13.64 4.68
CA GLU A 244 -0.55 -13.36 6.02
C GLU A 244 0.61 -13.00 6.94
N LEU A 245 0.43 -11.94 7.73
CA LEU A 245 1.40 -11.59 8.75
C LEU A 245 0.72 -11.55 10.09
N ASN A 246 1.46 -11.93 11.13
CA ASN A 246 1.05 -11.73 12.49
C ASN A 246 2.10 -10.93 13.25
N TRP A 247 1.63 -9.81 13.79
CA TRP A 247 2.37 -8.99 14.71
C TRP A 247 2.33 -9.58 16.12
N ILE A 248 3.18 -10.57 16.39
CA ILE A 248 3.48 -10.94 17.78
C ILE A 248 4.75 -10.19 18.19
N LEU A 249 4.55 -9.17 19.04
CA LEU A 249 5.49 -8.31 19.78
C LEU A 249 5.40 -6.83 19.39
N LEU A 250 4.46 -6.13 20.03
CA LEU A 250 4.35 -4.67 19.93
C LEU A 250 4.93 -3.91 21.14
N ILE A 251 5.37 -4.58 22.22
CA ILE A 251 5.86 -3.86 23.40
C ILE A 251 6.92 -4.69 24.15
N GLN A 252 8.18 -4.65 23.73
CA GLN A 252 9.30 -4.80 24.67
C GLN A 252 10.43 -3.83 24.31
N LYS A 253 10.43 -2.68 25.02
CA LYS A 253 11.44 -1.60 25.08
C LYS A 253 11.40 -0.54 23.97
N MET A 254 10.87 0.63 24.34
CA MET A 254 11.19 1.91 23.71
C MET A 254 12.67 2.21 23.96
N VAL A 255 13.45 2.45 22.90
CA VAL A 255 14.77 3.07 23.01
C VAL A 255 14.77 4.29 22.10
N TYR A 256 15.14 5.45 22.64
CA TYR A 256 15.27 6.68 21.84
C TYR A 256 16.69 6.73 21.27
N VAL A 257 16.83 6.84 19.94
CA VAL A 257 18.11 7.14 19.30
C VAL A 257 17.88 8.21 18.25
N ILE A 258 18.60 9.31 18.38
CA ILE A 258 18.55 10.50 17.54
C ILE A 258 19.37 10.22 16.28
N TYR A 259 18.73 10.24 15.12
CA TYR A 259 19.41 10.45 13.83
C TYR A 259 18.79 11.66 13.14
N ALA A 260 19.62 12.40 12.43
CA ALA A 260 19.43 13.80 12.05
C ALA A 260 18.01 14.17 11.57
N ALA A 261 17.50 15.23 12.20
CA ALA A 261 16.33 16.05 11.89
C ALA A 261 14.91 15.58 12.28
N ASN A 262 14.68 14.39 12.85
CA ASN A 262 13.37 14.11 13.50
C ASN A 262 13.47 13.01 14.58
N ILE A 263 12.91 13.26 15.76
CA ILE A 263 12.79 12.26 16.84
C ILE A 263 11.83 11.16 16.37
N MET A 264 12.35 9.99 16.00
CA MET A 264 11.54 8.79 15.84
C MET A 264 11.67 7.91 17.09
N LYS A 265 10.52 7.52 17.67
CA LYS A 265 10.48 6.47 18.70
C LYS A 265 10.85 5.15 18.02
N HIS A 266 11.89 4.46 18.49
CA HIS A 266 12.20 3.12 18.00
C HIS A 266 11.32 2.09 18.69
N TYR A 267 10.85 1.14 17.90
CA TYR A 267 10.10 -0.02 18.34
C TYR A 267 10.88 -1.27 17.95
N SER A 268 11.18 -2.13 18.92
CA SER A 268 11.66 -3.48 18.64
C SER A 268 10.47 -4.33 18.21
N CYS A 269 10.44 -4.71 16.94
CA CYS A 269 9.37 -5.53 16.36
C CYS A 269 9.97 -6.83 15.84
N LYS A 270 9.42 -7.96 16.29
CA LYS A 270 9.55 -9.25 15.61
C LYS A 270 8.24 -9.51 14.88
N CYS A 271 8.32 -10.09 13.68
CA CYS A 271 7.15 -10.45 12.90
C CYS A 271 7.19 -11.95 12.58
N ALA A 272 6.06 -12.61 12.79
CA ALA A 272 5.82 -13.94 12.22
C ALA A 272 5.06 -13.73 10.90
N ALA A 273 5.50 -14.40 9.85
CA ALA A 273 4.86 -14.34 8.54
C ALA A 273 4.43 -15.75 8.15
N LYS A 274 3.14 -15.96 7.90
CA LYS A 274 2.64 -17.19 7.29
C LYS A 274 2.27 -16.88 5.86
N ILE A 275 2.95 -17.54 4.95
CA ILE A 275 2.64 -17.35 3.55
C ILE A 275 1.32 -18.07 3.28
N MET A 276 0.32 -17.32 2.82
CA MET A 276 -0.94 -17.89 2.36
C MET A 276 -0.89 -18.04 0.86
N VAL A 277 -1.00 -19.27 0.40
CA VAL A 277 -0.99 -19.53 -1.03
C VAL A 277 -2.37 -19.19 -1.56
N CYS A 278 -2.55 -18.05 -2.21
CA CYS A 278 -3.76 -17.75 -2.98
C CYS A 278 -3.44 -17.90 -4.47
N SER A 279 -4.24 -18.68 -5.19
CA SER A 279 -4.11 -18.84 -6.64
C SER A 279 -5.08 -17.89 -7.30
N THR A 280 -4.58 -17.03 -8.20
CA THR A 280 -5.40 -16.21 -9.09
C THR A 280 -5.34 -16.76 -10.50
N THR A 281 -6.48 -16.85 -11.19
CA THR A 281 -6.53 -17.26 -12.60
C THR A 281 -7.53 -16.42 -13.39
N GLY A 282 -7.22 -16.17 -14.66
CA GLY A 282 -7.95 -15.24 -15.52
C GLY A 282 -7.17 -13.94 -15.72
N GLY A 283 -7.40 -13.27 -16.85
CA GLY A 283 -6.76 -11.98 -17.13
C GLY A 283 -7.33 -10.90 -16.22
N TYR A 284 -6.55 -10.48 -15.23
CA TYR A 284 -6.85 -9.28 -14.46
C TYR A 284 -6.26 -8.07 -15.18
N THR A 285 -7.10 -7.08 -15.48
CA THR A 285 -6.59 -5.83 -16.07
C THR A 285 -6.28 -4.88 -14.93
N HIS A 286 -5.01 -4.79 -14.55
CA HIS A 286 -4.54 -3.76 -13.62
C HIS A 286 -4.39 -2.46 -14.40
N PHE A 287 -5.43 -1.63 -14.39
CA PHE A 287 -5.41 -0.36 -15.07
C PHE A 287 -4.59 0.67 -14.29
N LEU A 288 -3.32 0.86 -14.67
CA LEU A 288 -2.62 2.13 -14.47
C LEU A 288 -2.50 2.74 -15.87
N PRO A 289 -2.97 3.98 -16.12
CA PRO A 289 -3.00 4.52 -17.46
C PRO A 289 -1.59 4.52 -18.07
N THR A 290 -1.43 3.78 -19.16
CA THR A 290 -0.27 3.91 -20.04
C THR A 290 -0.63 4.99 -21.05
N GLY A 291 0.07 6.13 -20.97
CA GLY A 291 -0.07 7.34 -21.78
C GLY A 291 -1.25 7.39 -22.76
N ARG A 292 -2.32 8.10 -22.39
CA ARG A 292 -3.27 8.63 -23.38
C ARG A 292 -2.52 9.72 -24.18
N ARG A 293 -2.48 9.57 -25.51
CA ARG A 293 -2.10 10.63 -26.43
C ARG A 293 -3.18 11.69 -26.48
#